data_AF-A0A519TXQ3-F1
#
_entry.id   AF-A0A519TXQ3-F1
#
_cell.length_a   1.000
_cell.length_b   1.000
_cell.length_c   1.000
_cell.angle_alpha   90.00
_cell.angle_beta   90.00
_cell.angle_gamma   90.00
#
_symmetry.space_group_name_H-M   'P 1'
#
loop_
_entity.id
_entity.type
_entity.pdbx_description
1 polymer ?
#
loop_
_entity_poly.entity_id
_entity_poly.type
_entity_poly.pdbx_seq_one_letter_code
_entity_poly.pdbx_strand_id
1 'polypeptide(L)'
;MRFAHTLKQKSKIAMFLFGVMACTLLIRVLEDKNIKEMNNAFISMYNDRLIPATDLFYLAENLYAKRYLIKTIVDENNPVTKIDMIKKLGIHDANVNTLIAKYEKTFLTPQEKKYLDELKKQLKANSQMENLLLNDQTVYNKQEFIKQTTASFNLIAEKLTELTQIQRKVGEELIKDSNYVASGSNLYSNIQIMLAIVIGILIVAIITTSNVVKVANEKFNLN
;
A
#
# COMPACT_ATOMS: atom_id res chain seq x y z
N MET A 1 46.32 43.71 21.14
CA MET A 1 44.99 43.69 20.48
C MET A 1 44.79 42.61 19.39
N ARG A 2 45.81 41.91 18.87
CA ARG A 2 45.63 40.90 17.80
C ARG A 2 45.01 39.56 18.23
N PHE A 3 45.04 39.21 19.52
CA PHE A 3 44.47 37.95 20.04
C PHE A 3 42.93 37.94 20.15
N ALA A 4 42.30 39.09 20.40
CA ALA A 4 40.84 39.19 20.50
C ALA A 4 40.16 39.00 19.13
N HIS A 5 40.83 39.39 18.05
CA HIS A 5 40.34 39.20 16.68
C HIS A 5 40.38 37.73 16.25
N THR A 6 41.46 37.01 16.60
CA THR A 6 41.56 35.56 16.34
C THR A 6 40.63 34.73 17.23
N LEU A 7 40.37 35.12 18.48
CA LEU A 7 39.36 34.46 19.32
C LEU A 7 37.93 34.68 18.80
N LYS A 8 37.57 35.90 18.38
CA LYS A 8 36.26 36.19 17.77
C LYS A 8 36.03 35.39 16.47
N GLN A 9 37.09 35.16 15.69
CA GLN A 9 37.01 34.32 14.49
C GLN A 9 36.82 32.84 14.82
N LYS A 10 37.54 32.31 15.81
CA LYS A 10 37.39 30.92 16.29
C LYS A 10 35.99 30.63 16.86
N SER A 11 35.41 31.58 17.62
CA SER A 11 34.04 31.45 18.15
C SER A 11 32.97 31.46 17.06
N LYS A 12 33.10 32.32 16.04
CA LYS A 12 32.19 32.33 14.88
C LYS A 12 32.23 31.01 14.09
N ILE A 13 33.43 30.44 13.91
CA ILE A 13 33.62 29.15 13.24
C ILE A 13 32.98 28.01 14.06
N ALA A 14 33.18 27.99 15.38
CA ALA A 14 32.58 27.00 16.26
C ALA A 14 31.04 27.09 16.27
N MET A 15 30.48 28.30 16.29
CA MET A 15 29.03 28.51 16.23
C MET A 15 28.44 28.11 14.86
N PHE A 16 29.17 28.35 13.77
CA PHE A 16 28.80 27.87 12.44
C PHE A 16 28.80 26.33 12.37
N LEU A 17 29.86 25.67 12.83
CA LEU A 17 29.96 24.21 12.89
C LEU A 17 28.86 23.58 13.75
N PHE A 18 28.55 24.19 14.89
CA PHE A 18 27.45 23.76 15.75
C PHE A 18 26.10 23.88 15.03
N GLY A 19 25.87 25.00 14.33
CA GLY A 19 24.67 25.19 13.52
C GLY A 19 24.53 24.14 12.42
N VAL A 20 25.63 23.82 11.72
CA VAL A 20 25.61 22.77 10.70
C VAL A 20 25.32 21.40 11.31
N MET A 21 25.93 21.07 12.46
CA MET A 21 25.65 19.81 13.17
C MET A 21 24.19 19.71 13.63
N ALA A 22 23.62 20.81 14.13
CA ALA A 22 22.20 20.85 14.49
C ALA A 22 21.31 20.64 13.25
N CYS A 23 21.65 21.29 12.12
CA CYS A 23 20.93 21.10 10.85
C CYS A 23 21.01 19.66 10.34
N THR A 24 22.18 19.00 10.39
CA THR A 24 22.29 17.61 9.92
C THR A 24 21.53 16.63 10.82
N LEU A 25 21.49 16.86 12.14
CA LEU A 25 20.66 16.06 13.05
C LEU A 25 19.17 16.25 12.77
N LEU A 26 18.71 17.49 12.55
CA LEU A 26 17.32 17.77 12.20
C LEU A 26 16.94 17.12 10.86
N ILE A 27 17.80 17.23 9.85
CA ILE A 27 17.59 16.59 8.55
C ILE A 27 17.46 15.08 8.72
N ARG A 28 18.35 14.45 9.50
CA ARG A 28 18.30 13.01 9.77
C ARG A 28 16.99 12.58 10.44
N VAL A 29 16.49 13.36 11.41
CA VAL A 29 15.21 13.08 12.07
C VAL A 29 14.03 13.19 11.08
N LEU A 30 14.08 14.16 10.15
CA LEU A 30 13.07 14.31 9.10
C LEU A 30 13.14 13.15 8.08
N GLU A 31 14.34 12.72 7.68
CA GLU A 31 14.53 11.56 6.81
C GLU A 31 14.00 10.27 7.45
N ASP A 32 14.34 10.02 8.72
CA ASP A 32 13.84 8.86 9.47
C ASP A 32 12.30 8.85 9.52
N LYS A 33 11.67 10.02 9.66
CA LYS A 33 10.21 10.16 9.62
C LYS A 33 9.66 9.84 8.23
N ASN A 34 10.25 10.41 7.18
CA ASN A 34 9.83 10.17 5.80
C ASN A 34 9.94 8.69 5.41
N ILE A 35 11.04 8.02 5.81
CA ILE A 35 11.25 6.58 5.57
C ILE A 35 10.17 5.76 6.27
N LYS A 36 9.81 6.09 7.51
CA LYS A 36 8.73 5.41 8.24
C LYS A 36 7.37 5.61 7.58
N GLU A 37 7.05 6.82 7.14
CA GLU A 37 5.81 7.10 6.42
C GLU A 37 5.73 6.31 5.11
N MET A 38 6.82 6.25 4.34
CA MET A 38 6.90 5.44 3.12
C MET A 38 6.75 3.94 3.41
N ASN A 39 7.39 3.43 4.46
CA ASN A 39 7.25 2.03 4.86
C ASN A 39 5.80 1.69 5.25
N ASN A 40 5.12 2.58 5.99
CA ASN A 40 3.72 2.40 6.35
C ASN A 40 2.80 2.42 5.11
N ALA A 41 3.05 3.33 4.16
CA ALA A 41 2.31 3.37 2.90
C ALA A 41 2.49 2.07 2.10
N PHE A 42 3.70 1.50 2.06
CA PHE A 42 3.95 0.20 1.44
C PHE A 42 3.22 -0.95 2.14
N ILE A 43 3.28 -1.01 3.48
CA ILE A 43 2.57 -2.01 4.26
C ILE A 43 1.05 -1.92 4.02
N SER A 44 0.49 -0.71 3.97
CA SER A 44 -0.93 -0.50 3.68
C SER A 44 -1.28 -0.86 2.23
N MET A 45 -0.45 -0.49 1.26
CA MET A 45 -0.65 -0.89 -0.14
C MET A 45 -0.66 -2.43 -0.29
N TYR A 46 0.19 -3.13 0.45
CA TYR A 46 0.23 -4.59 0.43
C TYR A 46 -0.97 -5.20 1.17
N ASN A 47 -1.12 -4.92 2.47
CA ASN A 47 -2.11 -5.58 3.33
C ASN A 47 -3.54 -5.08 3.12
N ASP A 48 -3.72 -3.79 2.87
CA ASP A 48 -5.05 -3.17 2.81
C ASP A 48 -5.58 -3.02 1.37
N ARG A 49 -4.70 -3.11 0.35
CA ARG A 49 -5.10 -2.91 -1.06
C ARG A 49 -4.81 -4.11 -1.95
N LEU A 50 -3.60 -4.67 -1.94
CA LEU A 50 -3.25 -5.78 -2.82
C LEU A 50 -3.93 -7.10 -2.40
N ILE A 51 -3.84 -7.46 -1.11
CA ILE A 51 -4.49 -8.68 -0.60
C ILE A 51 -6.01 -8.63 -0.83
N PRO A 52 -6.73 -7.55 -0.44
CA PRO A 52 -8.18 -7.51 -0.62
C PRO A 52 -8.61 -7.46 -2.08
N ALA A 53 -7.84 -6.81 -2.98
CA ALA A 53 -8.10 -6.86 -4.42
C ALA A 53 -7.96 -8.28 -4.98
N THR A 54 -6.98 -9.05 -4.47
CA THR A 54 -6.80 -10.46 -4.83
C THR A 54 -7.96 -11.32 -4.31
N ASP A 55 -8.44 -11.07 -3.10
CA ASP A 55 -9.64 -11.72 -2.56
C ASP A 55 -10.90 -11.41 -3.39
N LEU A 56 -11.08 -10.17 -3.84
CA LEU A 56 -12.16 -9.79 -4.76
C LEU A 56 -12.04 -10.48 -6.12
N PHE A 57 -10.82 -10.69 -6.62
CA PHE A 57 -10.57 -11.46 -7.83
C PHE A 57 -11.00 -12.93 -7.67
N TYR A 58 -10.57 -13.60 -6.60
CA TYR A 58 -11.00 -14.97 -6.33
C TYR A 58 -12.51 -15.07 -6.08
N LEU A 59 -13.11 -14.04 -5.51
CA LEU A 59 -14.56 -13.95 -5.36
C LEU A 59 -15.25 -13.90 -6.73
N ALA A 60 -14.74 -13.10 -7.67
CA ALA A 60 -15.22 -13.07 -9.04
C ALA A 60 -15.15 -14.46 -9.70
N GLU A 61 -13.99 -15.13 -9.56
CA GLU A 61 -13.77 -16.46 -10.14
C GLU A 61 -14.79 -17.49 -9.62
N ASN A 62 -15.01 -17.53 -8.30
CA ASN A 62 -16.01 -18.41 -7.71
C ASN A 62 -17.42 -18.08 -8.22
N LEU A 63 -17.78 -16.80 -8.35
CA LEU A 63 -19.08 -16.39 -8.88
C LEU A 63 -19.28 -16.77 -10.35
N TYR A 64 -18.25 -16.65 -11.18
CA TYR A 64 -18.29 -17.13 -12.57
C TYR A 64 -18.44 -18.65 -12.64
N ALA A 65 -17.70 -19.38 -11.81
CA ALA A 65 -17.82 -20.84 -11.73
C ALA A 65 -19.24 -21.26 -11.29
N LYS A 66 -19.81 -20.59 -10.28
CA LYS A 66 -21.22 -20.80 -9.87
C LYS A 66 -22.20 -20.56 -11.01
N ARG A 67 -22.07 -19.43 -11.72
CA ARG A 67 -22.94 -19.09 -12.85
C ARG A 67 -22.90 -20.16 -13.94
N TYR A 68 -21.70 -20.66 -14.25
CA TYR A 68 -21.52 -21.75 -15.21
C TYR A 68 -22.19 -23.03 -14.72
N LEU A 69 -21.94 -23.44 -13.47
CA LEU A 69 -22.54 -24.64 -12.89
C LEU A 69 -24.07 -24.58 -12.88
N ILE A 70 -24.67 -23.45 -12.50
CA ILE A 70 -26.13 -23.30 -12.48
C ILE A 70 -26.72 -23.49 -13.88
N LYS A 71 -26.11 -22.90 -14.91
CA LYS A 71 -26.54 -23.09 -16.29
C LYS A 71 -26.48 -24.57 -16.70
N THR A 72 -25.37 -25.24 -16.37
CA THR A 72 -25.20 -26.66 -16.70
C THR A 72 -26.17 -27.55 -15.92
N ILE A 73 -26.44 -27.27 -14.64
CA ILE A 73 -27.39 -28.03 -13.80
C ILE A 73 -28.82 -27.94 -14.34
N VAL A 74 -29.21 -26.80 -14.92
CA VAL A 74 -30.54 -26.59 -15.52
C VAL A 74 -30.70 -27.41 -16.81
N ASP A 75 -29.63 -27.58 -17.58
CA ASP A 75 -29.62 -28.31 -18.85
C ASP A 75 -29.35 -29.82 -18.67
N GLU A 76 -28.77 -30.23 -17.53
CA GLU A 76 -28.41 -31.62 -17.22
C GLU A 76 -29.63 -32.47 -16.88
N ASN A 77 -29.75 -33.63 -17.56
CA ASN A 77 -30.84 -34.59 -17.37
C ASN A 77 -30.39 -35.81 -16.56
N ASN A 78 -29.08 -36.08 -16.45
CA ASN A 78 -28.56 -37.18 -15.66
C ASN A 78 -28.54 -36.81 -14.16
N PRO A 79 -29.32 -37.50 -13.30
CA PRO A 79 -29.41 -37.17 -11.89
C PRO A 79 -28.10 -37.34 -11.12
N VAL A 80 -27.25 -38.32 -11.51
CA VAL A 80 -25.96 -38.56 -10.86
C VAL A 80 -25.01 -37.40 -11.13
N THR A 81 -24.92 -36.95 -12.39
CA THR A 81 -24.11 -35.79 -12.78
C THR A 81 -24.62 -34.51 -12.12
N LYS A 82 -25.94 -34.34 -12.04
CA LYS A 82 -26.57 -33.19 -11.38
C LYS A 82 -26.20 -33.10 -9.90
N ILE A 83 -26.19 -34.23 -9.18
CA ILE A 83 -25.78 -34.28 -7.76
C ILE A 83 -24.32 -33.87 -7.59
N ASP A 84 -23.40 -34.32 -8.46
CA ASP A 84 -21.99 -33.92 -8.40
C ASP A 84 -21.81 -32.41 -8.64
N MET A 85 -22.53 -31.85 -9.63
CA MET A 85 -22.50 -30.41 -9.91
C MET A 85 -23.07 -29.58 -8.75
N ILE A 86 -24.13 -30.05 -8.10
CA ILE A 86 -24.69 -29.41 -6.89
C ILE A 86 -23.67 -29.39 -5.74
N LYS A 87 -22.91 -30.48 -5.54
CA LYS A 87 -21.84 -30.50 -4.53
C LYS A 87 -20.75 -29.47 -4.85
N LYS A 88 -20.34 -29.36 -6.12
CA LYS A 88 -19.38 -28.35 -6.58
C LYS A 88 -19.91 -26.93 -6.36
N LEU A 89 -21.19 -26.70 -6.60
CA LEU A 89 -21.84 -25.41 -6.34
C LEU A 89 -21.70 -25.01 -4.85
N GLY A 90 -21.99 -25.96 -3.94
CA GLY A 90 -21.84 -25.73 -2.50
C GLY A 90 -20.40 -25.45 -2.04
N ILE A 91 -19.39 -26.00 -2.72
CA ILE A 91 -17.98 -25.67 -2.46
C ILE A 91 -17.71 -24.20 -2.82
N HIS A 92 -18.18 -23.75 -3.99
CA HIS A 92 -18.02 -22.35 -4.38
C HIS A 92 -18.81 -21.39 -3.46
N ASP A 93 -19.97 -21.80 -2.94
CA ASP A 93 -20.69 -21.03 -1.92
C ASP A 93 -19.89 -20.84 -0.64
N ALA A 94 -19.28 -21.92 -0.14
CA ALA A 94 -18.43 -21.86 1.03
C ALA A 94 -17.21 -20.94 0.80
N ASN A 95 -16.61 -21.00 -0.39
CA ASN A 95 -15.50 -20.13 -0.78
C ASN A 95 -15.92 -18.65 -0.85
N VAL A 96 -17.06 -18.35 -1.48
CA VAL A 96 -17.63 -16.99 -1.55
C VAL A 96 -17.84 -16.43 -0.15
N ASN A 97 -18.47 -17.20 0.74
CA ASN A 97 -18.71 -16.77 2.12
C ASN A 97 -17.39 -16.54 2.89
N THR A 98 -16.40 -17.39 2.68
CA THR A 98 -15.08 -17.26 3.30
C THR A 98 -14.35 -16.01 2.81
N LEU A 99 -14.37 -15.74 1.50
CA LEU A 99 -13.73 -14.57 0.90
C LEU A 99 -14.40 -13.27 1.35
N ILE A 100 -15.73 -13.23 1.40
CA ILE A 100 -16.48 -12.09 1.95
C ILE A 100 -16.11 -11.86 3.41
N ALA A 101 -16.10 -12.91 4.24
CA ALA A 101 -15.76 -12.79 5.66
C ALA A 101 -14.29 -12.36 5.90
N LYS A 102 -13.37 -12.72 5.01
CA LYS A 102 -11.99 -12.21 5.02
C LYS A 102 -11.97 -10.72 4.67
N TYR A 103 -12.64 -10.34 3.58
CA TYR A 103 -12.71 -8.96 3.11
C TYR A 103 -13.33 -8.03 4.17
N GLU A 104 -14.34 -8.49 4.91
CA GLU A 104 -14.97 -7.74 6.01
C GLU A 104 -14.06 -7.41 7.20
N LYS A 105 -13.01 -8.21 7.40
CA LYS A 105 -12.03 -8.00 8.48
C LYS A 105 -10.93 -7.02 8.10
N THR A 106 -10.88 -6.59 6.85
CA THR A 106 -9.89 -5.63 6.36
C THR A 106 -10.29 -4.19 6.74
N PHE A 107 -9.37 -3.25 6.56
CA PHE A 107 -9.67 -1.85 6.79
C PHE A 107 -10.50 -1.27 5.63
N LEU A 108 -11.83 -1.26 5.82
CA LEU A 108 -12.78 -0.77 4.83
C LEU A 108 -13.06 0.73 5.01
N THR A 109 -12.99 1.47 3.91
CA THR A 109 -13.52 2.84 3.84
C THR A 109 -15.05 2.85 3.97
N PRO A 110 -15.67 3.99 4.33
CA PRO A 110 -17.13 4.09 4.41
C PRO A 110 -17.84 3.72 3.09
N GLN A 111 -17.21 4.05 1.96
CA GLN A 111 -17.72 3.73 0.63
C GLN A 111 -17.62 2.23 0.34
N GLU A 112 -16.48 1.59 0.63
CA GLU A 112 -16.32 0.14 0.50
C GLU A 112 -17.33 -0.64 1.34
N LYS A 113 -17.56 -0.20 2.58
CA LYS A 113 -18.55 -0.83 3.46
C LYS A 113 -19.95 -0.80 2.84
N LYS A 114 -20.36 0.34 2.29
CA LYS A 114 -21.66 0.49 1.61
C LYS A 114 -21.79 -0.49 0.43
N TYR A 115 -20.80 -0.54 -0.46
CA TYR A 115 -20.84 -1.43 -1.61
C TYR A 115 -20.74 -2.90 -1.24
N LEU A 116 -20.00 -3.24 -0.19
CA LEU A 116 -19.94 -4.59 0.36
C LEU A 116 -21.29 -5.04 0.92
N ASP A 117 -21.99 -4.15 1.64
CA ASP A 117 -23.34 -4.43 2.13
C ASP A 117 -24.34 -4.63 0.98
N GLU A 118 -24.23 -3.84 -0.09
CA GLU A 118 -25.01 -4.02 -1.32
C GLU A 118 -24.69 -5.35 -2.01
N LEU A 119 -23.41 -5.69 -2.15
CA LEU A 119 -22.96 -6.96 -2.72
C LEU A 119 -23.52 -8.14 -1.93
N LYS A 120 -23.46 -8.10 -0.59
CA LYS A 120 -24.02 -9.16 0.28
C LYS A 120 -25.52 -9.33 0.11
N LYS A 121 -26.27 -8.23 -0.07
CA LYS A 121 -27.71 -8.30 -0.36
C LYS A 121 -27.96 -9.02 -1.68
N GLN A 122 -27.19 -8.72 -2.72
CA GLN A 122 -27.31 -9.39 -4.01
C GLN A 122 -26.90 -10.87 -3.94
N LEU A 123 -25.82 -11.20 -3.23
CA LEU A 123 -25.41 -12.58 -2.99
C LEU A 123 -26.48 -13.39 -2.25
N LYS A 124 -27.13 -12.79 -1.25
CA LYS A 124 -28.23 -13.43 -0.53
C LYS A 124 -29.44 -13.68 -1.44
N ALA A 125 -29.83 -12.70 -2.25
CA ALA A 125 -30.91 -12.87 -3.23
C ALA A 125 -30.59 -13.99 -4.23
N ASN A 126 -29.35 -14.02 -4.74
CA ASN A 126 -28.90 -15.07 -5.65
C ASN A 126 -28.87 -16.46 -4.99
N SER A 127 -28.44 -16.56 -3.73
CA SER A 127 -28.50 -17.82 -2.96
C SER A 127 -29.94 -18.30 -2.74
N GLN A 128 -30.91 -17.40 -2.58
CA GLN A 128 -32.33 -17.79 -2.51
C GLN A 128 -32.80 -18.42 -3.83
N MET A 129 -32.37 -17.89 -4.98
CA MET A 129 -32.66 -18.48 -6.29
C MET A 129 -31.96 -19.82 -6.50
N GLU A 130 -30.72 -19.97 -6.02
CA GLU A 130 -29.99 -21.25 -6.03
C GLU A 130 -30.70 -22.31 -5.19
N ASN A 131 -31.23 -21.96 -4.02
CA ASN A 131 -31.99 -22.89 -3.18
C ASN A 131 -33.26 -23.42 -3.87
N LEU A 132 -33.88 -22.65 -4.77
CA LEU A 132 -35.00 -23.15 -5.58
C LEU A 132 -34.55 -24.29 -6.51
N LEU A 133 -33.33 -24.21 -7.07
CA LEU A 133 -32.75 -25.27 -7.90
C LEU A 133 -32.42 -26.53 -7.09
N LEU A 134 -32.07 -26.36 -5.82
CA LEU A 134 -31.72 -27.46 -4.91
C LEU A 134 -32.95 -28.19 -4.37
N ASN A 135 -34.03 -27.45 -4.07
CA ASN A 135 -35.23 -27.98 -3.44
C ASN A 135 -36.31 -28.40 -4.45
N ASP A 136 -36.43 -27.68 -5.56
CA ASP A 136 -37.43 -27.91 -6.60
C ASP A 136 -36.71 -28.48 -7.83
N GLN A 137 -36.61 -29.82 -7.89
CA GLN A 137 -35.83 -30.50 -8.94
C GLN A 137 -36.34 -30.22 -10.36
N THR A 138 -37.51 -29.61 -10.49
CA THR A 138 -38.16 -29.23 -11.74
C THR A 138 -38.30 -27.71 -11.86
N VAL A 139 -37.31 -27.09 -12.52
CA VAL A 139 -37.46 -25.72 -13.03
C VAL A 139 -38.49 -25.74 -14.17
N TYR A 140 -39.74 -25.37 -13.87
CA TYR A 140 -40.86 -25.40 -14.83
C TYR A 140 -40.60 -24.54 -16.09
N ASN A 141 -39.90 -23.41 -15.93
CA ASN A 141 -39.51 -22.55 -17.05
C ASN A 141 -38.00 -22.27 -16.99
N LYS A 142 -37.22 -23.15 -17.64
CA LYS A 142 -35.74 -23.06 -17.69
C LYS A 142 -35.26 -21.71 -18.23
N GLN A 143 -35.91 -21.18 -19.28
CA GLN A 143 -35.49 -19.92 -19.90
C GLN A 143 -35.66 -18.73 -18.96
N GLU A 144 -36.81 -18.65 -18.28
CA GLU A 144 -37.08 -17.58 -17.33
C GLU A 144 -36.15 -17.66 -16.12
N PHE A 145 -35.89 -18.87 -15.61
CA PHE A 145 -34.93 -19.08 -14.51
C PHE A 145 -33.50 -18.64 -14.89
N ILE A 146 -33.02 -19.02 -16.07
CA ILE A 146 -31.69 -18.61 -16.56
C ILE A 146 -31.62 -17.10 -16.76
N LYS A 147 -32.70 -16.47 -17.24
CA LYS A 147 -32.78 -15.02 -17.41
C LYS A 147 -32.70 -14.28 -16.07
N GLN A 148 -33.48 -14.71 -15.07
CA GLN A 148 -33.47 -14.13 -13.72
C GLN A 148 -32.11 -14.32 -13.04
N THR A 149 -31.56 -15.53 -13.11
CA THR A 149 -30.23 -15.84 -12.56
C THR A 149 -29.16 -14.99 -13.24
N THR A 150 -29.19 -14.85 -14.57
CA THR A 150 -28.25 -14.01 -15.32
C THR A 150 -28.33 -12.55 -14.91
N ALA A 151 -29.55 -12.01 -14.75
CA ALA A 151 -29.74 -10.64 -14.28
C ALA A 151 -29.16 -10.44 -12.87
N SER A 152 -29.36 -11.40 -11.96
CA SER A 152 -28.78 -11.35 -10.62
C SER A 152 -27.26 -11.39 -10.64
N PHE A 153 -26.65 -12.27 -11.45
CA PHE A 153 -25.19 -12.31 -11.60
C PHE A 153 -24.63 -11.01 -12.19
N ASN A 154 -25.34 -10.36 -13.10
CA ASN A 154 -24.89 -9.08 -13.65
C ASN A 154 -24.89 -7.99 -12.57
N LEU A 155 -25.90 -7.94 -11.70
CA LEU A 155 -25.92 -7.01 -10.55
C LEU A 155 -24.77 -7.29 -9.58
N ILE A 156 -24.48 -8.56 -9.29
CA ILE A 156 -23.33 -8.95 -8.45
C ILE A 156 -22.02 -8.50 -9.09
N ALA A 157 -21.83 -8.74 -10.39
CA ALA A 157 -20.62 -8.36 -11.12
C ALA A 157 -20.42 -6.84 -11.18
N GLU A 158 -21.50 -6.07 -11.31
CA GLU A 158 -21.47 -4.60 -11.23
C GLU A 158 -20.97 -4.15 -9.85
N LYS A 159 -21.54 -4.67 -8.76
CA LYS A 159 -21.10 -4.33 -7.40
C LYS A 159 -19.66 -4.74 -7.11
N LEU A 160 -19.23 -5.87 -7.65
CA LEU A 160 -17.84 -6.30 -7.53
C LEU A 160 -16.87 -5.39 -8.29
N THR A 161 -17.30 -4.89 -9.46
CA THR A 161 -16.55 -3.92 -10.25
C THR A 161 -16.43 -2.59 -9.52
N GLU A 162 -17.52 -2.09 -8.92
CA GLU A 162 -17.51 -0.87 -8.11
C GLU A 162 -16.53 -0.98 -6.93
N LEU A 163 -16.53 -2.11 -6.21
CA LEU A 163 -15.57 -2.38 -5.13
C LEU A 163 -14.12 -2.39 -5.63
N THR A 164 -13.86 -3.06 -6.75
CA THR A 164 -12.51 -3.16 -7.34
C THR A 164 -12.00 -1.79 -7.81
N GLN A 165 -12.88 -0.93 -8.33
CA GLN A 165 -12.52 0.43 -8.74
C GLN A 165 -12.15 1.31 -7.53
N ILE A 166 -12.83 1.16 -6.40
CA ILE A 166 -12.48 1.90 -5.18
C ILE A 166 -11.12 1.47 -4.67
N GLN A 167 -10.82 0.17 -4.67
CA GLN A 167 -9.51 -0.35 -4.28
C GLN A 167 -8.38 0.27 -5.11
N ARG A 168 -8.58 0.40 -6.42
CA ARG A 168 -7.64 1.07 -7.31
C ARG A 168 -7.46 2.55 -6.96
N LYS A 169 -8.57 3.28 -6.75
CA LYS A 169 -8.52 4.71 -6.42
C LYS A 169 -7.77 4.98 -5.12
N VAL A 170 -8.03 4.20 -4.06
CA VAL A 170 -7.33 4.36 -2.79
C VAL A 170 -5.84 3.99 -2.92
N GLY A 171 -5.52 2.96 -3.72
CA GLY A 171 -4.13 2.63 -4.04
C GLY A 171 -3.39 3.76 -4.77
N GLU A 172 -4.04 4.42 -5.73
CA GLU A 172 -3.49 5.59 -6.44
C GLU A 172 -3.22 6.77 -5.49
N GLU A 173 -4.11 7.02 -4.52
CA GLU A 173 -3.92 8.04 -3.49
C GLU A 173 -2.70 7.74 -2.60
N LEU A 174 -2.54 6.49 -2.14
CA LEU A 174 -1.35 6.08 -1.34
C LEU A 174 -0.03 6.23 -2.10
N ILE A 175 -0.01 5.95 -3.40
CA ILE A 175 1.18 6.14 -4.25
C ILE A 175 1.49 7.63 -4.41
N LYS A 176 0.47 8.47 -4.62
CA LYS A 176 0.64 9.92 -4.75
C LYS A 176 1.25 10.52 -3.48
N ASP A 177 0.76 10.10 -2.32
CA ASP A 177 1.28 10.55 -1.02
C ASP A 177 2.73 10.06 -0.80
N SER A 178 3.02 8.81 -1.17
CA SER A 178 4.38 8.26 -1.09
C SER A 178 5.38 9.01 -1.98
N ASN A 179 4.98 9.39 -3.19
CA ASN A 179 5.81 10.18 -4.11
C ASN A 179 6.08 11.60 -3.59
N TYR A 180 5.10 12.20 -2.91
CA TYR A 180 5.28 13.50 -2.25
C TYR A 180 6.32 13.39 -1.11
N VAL A 181 6.25 12.36 -0.28
CA VAL A 181 7.23 12.12 0.80
C VAL A 181 8.63 11.81 0.25
N ALA A 182 8.72 10.98 -0.79
CA ALA A 182 10.01 10.62 -1.43
C ALA A 182 10.70 11.82 -2.09
N SER A 183 9.94 12.69 -2.77
CA SER A 183 10.48 13.90 -3.39
C SER A 183 10.99 14.91 -2.35
N GLY A 184 10.33 15.01 -1.19
CA GLY A 184 10.86 15.76 -0.04
C GLY A 184 12.18 15.19 0.47
N SER A 185 12.28 13.86 0.60
CA SER A 185 13.50 13.18 1.08
C SER A 185 14.73 13.41 0.20
N ASN A 186 14.56 13.43 -1.13
CA ASN A 186 15.66 13.70 -2.07
C ASN A 186 16.21 15.13 -1.93
N LEU A 187 15.35 16.11 -1.61
CA LEU A 187 15.77 17.49 -1.38
C LEU A 187 16.63 17.61 -0.12
N TYR A 188 16.21 16.96 0.97
CA TYR A 188 16.95 16.96 2.24
C TYR A 188 18.33 16.31 2.12
N SER A 189 18.41 15.14 1.48
CA SER A 189 19.66 14.43 1.23
C SER A 189 20.66 15.27 0.40
N ASN A 190 20.18 15.92 -0.68
CA ASN A 190 21.03 16.78 -1.50
C ASN A 190 21.56 18.01 -0.74
N ILE A 191 20.75 18.63 0.13
CA ILE A 191 21.18 19.73 1.00
C ILE A 191 22.24 19.25 1.99
N GLN A 192 22.09 18.05 2.54
CA GLN A 192 23.05 17.48 3.48
C GLN A 192 24.41 17.18 2.82
N ILE A 193 24.41 16.66 1.58
CA ILE A 193 25.65 16.46 0.80
C ILE A 193 26.35 17.80 0.55
N MET A 194 25.61 18.84 0.15
CA MET A 194 26.17 20.18 -0.03
C MET A 194 26.77 20.75 1.26
N LEU A 195 26.06 20.61 2.39
CA LEU A 195 26.57 21.01 3.71
C LEU A 195 27.85 20.25 4.09
N ALA A 196 27.91 18.94 3.83
CA ALA A 196 29.08 18.12 4.10
C ALA A 196 30.31 18.57 3.29
N ILE A 197 30.11 18.92 2.01
CA ILE A 197 31.17 19.46 1.15
C ILE A 197 31.70 20.79 1.71
N VAL A 198 30.81 21.71 2.11
CA VAL A 198 31.20 23.00 2.71
C VAL A 198 32.00 22.81 4.00
N ILE A 199 31.60 21.87 4.87
CA ILE A 199 32.37 21.52 6.07
C ILE A 199 33.75 20.99 5.69
N GLY A 200 33.84 20.09 4.71
CA GLY A 200 35.11 19.53 4.24
C GLY A 200 36.08 20.61 3.77
N ILE A 201 35.59 21.58 2.99
CA ILE A 201 36.38 22.73 2.52
C ILE A 201 36.86 23.58 3.71
N LEU A 202 35.99 23.86 4.68
CA LEU A 202 36.35 24.64 5.87
C LEU A 202 37.43 23.96 6.72
N ILE A 203 37.35 22.64 6.91
CA ILE A 203 38.36 21.87 7.64
C ILE A 203 39.73 22.00 6.94
N VAL A 204 39.78 21.80 5.61
CA VAL A 204 41.02 21.92 4.82
C VAL A 204 41.58 23.34 4.87
N ALA A 205 40.73 24.36 4.78
CA ALA A 205 41.14 25.76 4.86
C ALA A 205 41.74 26.10 6.24
N ILE A 206 41.12 25.64 7.33
CA ILE A 206 41.62 25.83 8.69
C ILE A 206 42.98 25.15 8.88
N ILE A 207 43.12 23.90 8.44
CA ILE A 207 44.38 23.15 8.55
C ILE A 207 45.49 23.89 7.79
N THR A 208 45.23 24.32 6.56
CA THR A 208 46.22 25.02 5.70
C THR A 208 46.60 26.39 6.23
N THR A 209 45.66 27.15 6.81
CA THR A 209 45.97 28.46 7.42
C THR A 209 46.60 28.35 8.81
N SER A 210 46.39 27.24 9.51
CA SER A 210 47.05 26.96 10.78
C SER A 210 48.50 26.52 10.51
N ASN A 211 49.42 27.48 10.39
CA ASN A 211 50.87 27.25 10.46
C ASN A 211 51.29 26.68 11.83
N VAL A 212 50.89 25.45 12.17
CA VAL A 212 51.17 24.79 13.46
C VAL A 212 52.27 23.73 13.34
N VAL A 213 53.09 23.79 12.29
CA VAL A 213 54.39 23.10 12.29
C VAL A 213 55.49 24.08 11.88
N LYS A 214 55.64 25.17 12.65
CA LYS A 214 56.96 25.77 12.79
C LYS A 214 57.71 24.92 13.81
N VAL A 215 58.35 23.84 13.36
CA VAL A 215 59.46 23.25 14.10
C VAL A 215 60.50 24.37 14.19
N ALA A 216 60.54 25.06 15.33
CA ALA A 216 61.59 26.01 15.63
C ALA A 216 62.88 25.20 15.70
N ASN A 217 63.66 25.26 14.63
CA ASN A 217 65.00 24.69 14.61
C ASN A 217 65.87 25.63 15.45
N GLU A 218 65.90 25.39 16.76
CA GLU A 218 66.79 26.13 17.66
C GLU A 218 68.23 25.86 17.21
N LYS A 219 68.88 26.90 16.70
CA LYS A 219 70.31 26.87 16.45
C LYS A 219 71.01 26.76 17.80
N PHE A 220 71.50 25.58 18.13
CA PHE A 220 72.48 25.40 19.20
C PHE A 220 73.74 26.20 18.86
N ASN A 221 73.91 27.35 19.50
CA ASN A 221 75.21 27.99 19.59
C ASN A 221 76.04 27.19 20.61
N LEU A 222 76.89 26.30 20.10
CA LEU A 222 77.96 25.71 20.89
C LEU A 222 79.08 26.76 20.98
N ASN A 223 79.34 27.21 22.20
CA ASN A 223 80.55 27.94 22.59
C ASN A 223 81.57 26.93 23.12
#